data_AF-A0A2E5ESL0-F1
#
_entry.id   AF-A0A2E5ESL0-F1
#
_cell.length_a   1.000
_cell.length_b   1.000
_cell.length_c   1.000
_cell.angle_alpha   90.00
_cell.angle_beta   90.00
_cell.angle_gamma   90.00
#
_symmetry.space_group_name_H-M   'P 1'
#
loop_
_entity.id
_entity.type
_entity.pdbx_description
1 polymer ?
#
loop_
_entity_poly.entity_id
_entity_poly.type
_entity_poly.pdbx_seq_one_letter_code
_entity_poly.pdbx_strand_id
1 'polypeptide(L)'
;MKLVVWSFVLAASFAQAAPSPIKLTLSIPPAKTRVIGDQIPLFWTFENTTEEALAFMWEGCCRVNGRVAMKRISGPASLPGTVRASHVGFGPGIYNSSCQHCRLARRDTELEVQAAKQGPATAHMFAKAIRLNAGRDQKLPSALDNWVLLEETGDYTLTGHYLGVHPKQKPQMPKRTKLWSDRAQSDSIKLSLLSVDDYLKEATARQNARGIQLRLQAPSQLKPFAPATLTLTLNNTAETNQTINWPGDAELWMVDPKGRRLPASRYAIGRFGPPIQLPPNQPKEVTFKIGHELLSGSAFGSYRVFMELKEKPTQLRTPSNDLQLNWNIDETTALQLITGAAERPAVGHRNPQLKLLRVYLLELAETLAQLQLPTATEKSRALLHDLQQAALLKPHQRTPGRAIINLSVSNSGAQLQDPPLLRAFASSPAPLRNQLSRIAQLRRHLGWTLVLNLRISPDTQAKTINTLIAEVKSLGSDWSAAPFTKLFNRYATAHAEIQFVQQLTGNNIARIRKVAGKAQVFHVSTGTPIDWAQALQSHLSLQVAPDISWSELRTLIEPIIGKQKLVELQIR
;
A
#
# COMPACT_ATOMS: atom_id res chain seq x y z
N MET A 1 -54.48 51.08 10.96
CA MET A 1 -53.07 51.04 10.50
C MET A 1 -52.96 50.02 9.36
N LYS A 2 -52.70 50.48 8.13
CA LYS A 2 -52.41 49.62 6.97
C LYS A 2 -50.93 49.30 6.99
N LEU A 3 -50.57 48.03 7.20
CA LEU A 3 -49.18 47.57 7.05
C LEU A 3 -48.98 47.05 5.63
N VAL A 4 -48.18 47.78 4.87
CA VAL A 4 -47.67 47.39 3.55
C VAL A 4 -46.46 46.49 3.78
N VAL A 5 -46.55 45.22 3.42
CA VAL A 5 -45.40 44.30 3.43
C VAL A 5 -44.74 44.37 2.04
N TRP A 6 -43.51 44.87 2.00
CA TRP A 6 -42.64 44.83 0.83
C TRP A 6 -42.01 43.44 0.71
N SER A 7 -42.36 42.70 -0.34
CA SER A 7 -41.67 41.47 -0.72
C SER A 7 -40.39 41.81 -1.48
N PHE A 8 -39.24 41.69 -0.83
CA PHE A 8 -37.95 41.64 -1.51
C PHE A 8 -37.73 40.21 -2.05
N VAL A 9 -37.85 40.05 -3.37
CA VAL A 9 -37.36 38.86 -4.07
C VAL A 9 -35.85 39.01 -4.22
N LEU A 10 -35.08 38.33 -3.36
CA LEU A 10 -33.66 38.10 -3.59
C LEU A 10 -33.52 37.03 -4.69
N ALA A 11 -33.33 37.47 -5.92
CA ALA A 11 -32.85 36.63 -6.99
C ALA A 11 -31.40 36.22 -6.68
N ALA A 12 -31.21 35.01 -6.18
CA ALA A 12 -29.89 34.39 -6.11
C ALA A 12 -29.47 34.03 -7.54
N SER A 13 -28.69 34.93 -8.17
CA SER A 13 -27.96 34.61 -9.39
C SER A 13 -26.99 33.46 -9.08
N PHE A 14 -27.31 32.26 -9.57
CA PHE A 14 -26.35 31.17 -9.66
C PHE A 14 -25.24 31.62 -10.61
N ALA A 15 -24.17 32.19 -10.07
CA ALA A 15 -22.96 32.48 -10.82
C ALA A 15 -22.45 31.17 -11.43
N GLN A 16 -22.55 31.07 -12.75
CA GLN A 16 -21.98 30.01 -13.55
C GLN A 16 -20.47 30.00 -13.28
N ALA A 17 -19.96 28.91 -12.70
CA ALA A 17 -18.54 28.78 -12.40
C ALA A 17 -17.74 29.09 -13.66
N ALA A 18 -16.77 30.01 -13.57
CA ALA A 18 -15.90 30.35 -14.68
C ALA A 18 -15.30 29.05 -15.27
N PRO A 19 -15.25 28.90 -16.60
CA PRO A 19 -14.70 27.70 -17.22
C PRO A 19 -13.28 27.49 -16.73
N SER A 20 -12.97 26.28 -16.25
CA SER A 20 -11.63 25.94 -15.79
C SER A 20 -10.62 26.23 -16.90
N PRO A 21 -9.48 26.88 -16.60
CA PRO A 21 -8.45 27.18 -17.61
C PRO A 21 -7.80 25.93 -18.21
N ILE A 22 -8.11 24.75 -17.64
CA ILE A 22 -7.65 23.45 -18.10
C ILE A 22 -8.84 22.58 -18.48
N LYS A 23 -8.84 22.11 -19.72
CA LYS A 23 -9.72 21.03 -20.16
C LYS A 23 -9.05 19.69 -19.89
N LEU A 24 -9.74 18.81 -19.18
CA LEU A 24 -9.27 17.46 -18.89
C LEU A 24 -10.02 16.45 -19.75
N THR A 25 -9.31 15.54 -20.41
CA THR A 25 -9.89 14.40 -21.12
C THR A 25 -9.30 13.11 -20.60
N LEU A 26 -10.16 12.11 -20.33
CA LEU A 26 -9.74 10.74 -20.08
C LEU A 26 -9.93 9.90 -21.35
N SER A 27 -8.98 9.01 -21.61
CA SER A 27 -9.13 8.01 -22.67
C SER A 27 -8.49 6.68 -22.29
N ILE A 28 -9.09 5.60 -22.80
CA ILE A 28 -8.59 4.23 -22.68
C ILE A 28 -8.48 3.67 -24.11
N PRO A 29 -7.33 3.11 -24.53
CA PRO A 29 -7.17 2.53 -25.86
C PRO A 29 -8.21 1.44 -26.11
N PRO A 30 -8.84 1.37 -27.29
CA PRO A 30 -9.87 0.36 -27.58
C PRO A 30 -9.32 -1.07 -27.45
N ALA A 31 -10.16 -1.97 -26.96
CA ALA A 31 -9.90 -3.41 -26.87
C ALA A 31 -11.25 -4.13 -27.01
N LYS A 32 -11.28 -5.29 -27.68
CA LYS A 32 -12.53 -6.06 -27.83
C LYS A 32 -12.92 -6.79 -26.55
N THR A 33 -11.96 -7.15 -25.70
CA THR A 33 -12.23 -7.73 -24.39
C THR A 33 -11.28 -7.21 -23.33
N ARG A 34 -11.84 -6.72 -22.22
CA ARG A 34 -11.08 -6.35 -21.02
C ARG A 34 -11.49 -7.23 -19.85
N VAL A 35 -10.49 -7.68 -19.11
CA VAL A 35 -10.64 -8.54 -17.95
C VAL A 35 -10.09 -7.82 -16.72
N ILE A 36 -10.77 -7.93 -15.59
CA ILE A 36 -10.30 -7.39 -14.31
C ILE A 36 -8.93 -8.01 -14.00
N GLY A 37 -7.94 -7.14 -13.70
CA GLY A 37 -6.53 -7.53 -13.57
C GLY A 37 -5.68 -7.24 -14.81
N ASP A 38 -6.28 -6.83 -15.93
CA ASP A 38 -5.56 -6.17 -17.02
C ASP A 38 -4.95 -4.85 -16.52
N GLN A 39 -3.76 -4.50 -17.03
CA GLN A 39 -3.21 -3.15 -16.88
C GLN A 39 -3.87 -2.28 -17.94
N ILE A 40 -5.10 -1.89 -17.69
CA ILE A 40 -5.88 -1.03 -18.59
C ILE A 40 -5.24 0.36 -18.57
N PRO A 41 -4.61 0.81 -19.68
CA PRO A 41 -3.97 2.12 -19.71
C PRO A 41 -5.03 3.20 -19.61
N LEU A 42 -4.82 4.16 -18.71
CA LEU A 42 -5.68 5.33 -18.55
C LEU A 42 -4.86 6.58 -18.83
N PHE A 43 -5.16 7.23 -19.95
CA PHE A 43 -4.48 8.45 -20.39
C PHE A 43 -5.26 9.69 -19.96
N TRP A 44 -4.56 10.58 -19.26
CA TRP A 44 -5.05 11.88 -18.85
C TRP A 44 -4.47 12.93 -19.80
N THR A 45 -5.32 13.61 -20.55
CA THR A 45 -4.92 14.72 -21.42
C THR A 45 -5.36 16.03 -20.79
N PHE A 46 -4.40 16.86 -20.43
CA PHE A 46 -4.63 18.20 -19.91
C PHE A 46 -4.34 19.21 -21.02
N GLU A 47 -5.33 20.01 -21.39
CA GLU A 47 -5.21 21.06 -22.40
C GLU A 47 -5.34 22.42 -21.72
N ASN A 48 -4.35 23.29 -21.90
CA ASN A 48 -4.40 24.66 -21.39
C ASN A 48 -5.10 25.57 -22.41
N THR A 49 -6.30 26.01 -22.06
CA THR A 49 -7.15 26.85 -22.93
C THR A 49 -6.87 28.34 -22.75
N THR A 50 -5.83 28.70 -22.00
CA THR A 50 -5.41 30.09 -21.76
C THR A 50 -4.18 30.46 -22.58
N GLU A 51 -3.91 31.76 -22.67
CA GLU A 51 -2.73 32.31 -23.34
C GLU A 51 -1.46 32.28 -22.47
N GLU A 52 -1.59 31.98 -21.17
CA GLU A 52 -0.47 31.96 -20.24
C GLU A 52 0.03 30.54 -19.99
N ALA A 53 1.34 30.39 -19.78
CA ALA A 53 1.89 29.11 -19.35
C ALA A 53 1.49 28.80 -17.89
N LEU A 54 0.86 27.65 -17.71
CA LEU A 54 0.46 27.12 -16.42
C LEU A 54 1.40 26.00 -15.97
N ALA A 55 1.37 25.67 -14.70
CA ALA A 55 1.98 24.47 -14.17
C ALA A 55 1.14 23.82 -13.08
N PHE A 56 1.25 22.50 -13.00
CA PHE A 56 0.49 21.69 -12.05
C PHE A 56 1.30 20.50 -11.59
N MET A 57 0.88 19.85 -10.50
CA MET A 57 1.56 18.70 -9.94
C MET A 57 0.99 17.42 -10.53
N TRP A 58 1.82 16.60 -11.17
CA TRP A 58 1.49 15.24 -11.59
C TRP A 58 2.24 14.24 -10.70
N GLU A 59 1.48 13.33 -10.08
CA GLU A 59 1.96 12.31 -9.13
C GLU A 59 2.98 12.83 -8.09
N GLY A 60 2.47 13.46 -7.02
CA GLY A 60 3.24 13.68 -5.80
C GLY A 60 3.37 12.42 -4.93
N CYS A 61 4.15 12.50 -3.84
CA CYS A 61 4.32 11.41 -2.86
C CYS A 61 3.01 10.85 -2.28
N CYS A 62 1.90 11.57 -2.49
CA CYS A 62 0.54 11.08 -2.32
C CYS A 62 -0.27 11.51 -3.56
N ARG A 63 -1.05 10.60 -4.16
CA ARG A 63 -2.00 10.88 -5.25
C ARG A 63 -3.20 11.69 -4.74
N VAL A 64 -2.96 12.87 -4.20
CA VAL A 64 -3.97 13.75 -3.60
C VAL A 64 -4.63 14.68 -4.61
N ASN A 65 -4.05 14.76 -5.81
CA ASN A 65 -4.50 15.68 -6.86
C ASN A 65 -5.51 15.02 -7.81
N GLY A 66 -5.39 13.72 -8.08
CA GLY A 66 -6.28 13.00 -8.99
C GLY A 66 -7.27 12.09 -8.27
N ARG A 67 -8.44 11.89 -8.87
CA ARG A 67 -9.41 10.86 -8.50
C ARG A 67 -10.11 10.37 -9.77
N VAL A 68 -10.32 9.07 -9.88
CA VAL A 68 -11.26 8.51 -10.86
C VAL A 68 -12.52 8.13 -10.11
N ALA A 69 -13.65 8.71 -10.47
CA ALA A 69 -14.95 8.23 -10.06
C ALA A 69 -15.37 7.15 -11.05
N MET A 70 -15.82 6.01 -10.53
CA MET A 70 -16.33 4.91 -11.34
C MET A 70 -17.70 4.54 -10.81
N LYS A 71 -18.67 4.55 -11.72
CA LYS A 71 -20.05 4.16 -11.44
C LYS A 71 -20.40 2.97 -12.32
N ARG A 72 -21.04 1.97 -11.74
CA ARG A 72 -21.58 0.86 -12.52
C ARG A 72 -22.84 1.33 -13.22
N ILE A 73 -22.87 1.18 -14.54
CA ILE A 73 -24.06 1.40 -15.35
C ILE A 73 -24.86 0.11 -15.25
N SER A 74 -25.76 0.02 -14.26
CA SER A 74 -26.75 -1.07 -14.07
C SER A 74 -26.33 -2.50 -14.49
N GLY A 75 -26.05 -3.35 -13.49
CA GLY A 75 -25.95 -4.81 -13.61
C GLY A 75 -26.08 -5.43 -12.21
N PRO A 76 -26.61 -6.66 -12.04
CA PRO A 76 -26.97 -7.18 -10.72
C PRO A 76 -25.75 -7.47 -9.86
N ALA A 77 -25.96 -7.40 -8.53
CA ALA A 77 -25.20 -8.16 -7.55
C ALA A 77 -25.43 -9.66 -7.81
N SER A 78 -24.37 -10.45 -7.69
CA SER A 78 -24.40 -11.90 -7.89
C SER A 78 -25.43 -12.60 -6.98
N LEU A 79 -26.31 -13.41 -7.55
CA LEU A 79 -27.00 -14.50 -6.83
C LEU A 79 -26.49 -15.85 -7.36
N PRO A 80 -26.34 -16.86 -6.48
CA PRO A 80 -25.78 -18.15 -6.84
C PRO A 80 -26.83 -19.03 -7.51
N GLY A 81 -26.45 -19.66 -8.62
CA GLY A 81 -27.22 -20.75 -9.23
C GLY A 81 -27.64 -20.47 -10.67
N THR A 82 -27.05 -21.26 -11.58
CA THR A 82 -27.55 -21.68 -12.90
C THR A 82 -28.41 -20.69 -13.68
N VAL A 83 -27.91 -20.21 -14.84
CA VAL A 83 -28.60 -20.31 -16.14
C VAL A 83 -27.60 -20.08 -17.30
N ARG A 84 -27.93 -20.73 -18.41
CA ARG A 84 -27.23 -20.96 -19.67
C ARG A 84 -26.99 -19.71 -20.54
N ALA A 85 -25.88 -19.79 -21.26
CA ALA A 85 -25.58 -19.31 -22.63
C ALA A 85 -25.83 -17.83 -23.02
N SER A 86 -24.70 -17.20 -23.38
CA SER A 86 -24.52 -16.18 -24.44
C SER A 86 -24.85 -14.72 -24.10
N HIS A 87 -23.83 -13.95 -23.71
CA HIS A 87 -23.83 -12.48 -23.75
C HIS A 87 -22.74 -11.98 -24.72
N VAL A 88 -23.06 -11.06 -25.64
CA VAL A 88 -22.14 -10.54 -26.69
C VAL A 88 -22.16 -9.01 -26.72
N GLY A 89 -21.29 -8.31 -25.97
CA GLY A 89 -21.12 -6.85 -25.88
C GLY A 89 -21.16 -6.02 -27.19
N PHE A 90 -21.28 -4.69 -27.07
CA PHE A 90 -21.48 -3.74 -28.18
C PHE A 90 -20.38 -3.78 -29.27
N GLY A 91 -20.76 -4.28 -30.44
CA GLY A 91 -20.07 -4.38 -31.73
C GLY A 91 -21.02 -5.12 -32.70
N PRO A 92 -20.80 -5.19 -34.03
CA PRO A 92 -21.72 -5.90 -34.93
C PRO A 92 -21.61 -7.41 -34.68
N GLY A 93 -22.38 -7.87 -33.70
CA GLY A 93 -22.40 -9.22 -33.16
C GLY A 93 -23.57 -9.34 -32.19
N ILE A 94 -24.68 -9.85 -32.69
CA ILE A 94 -25.83 -10.45 -31.99
C ILE A 94 -26.31 -9.75 -30.69
N TYR A 95 -26.95 -8.59 -30.82
CA TYR A 95 -27.91 -8.09 -29.80
C TYR A 95 -29.18 -7.55 -30.46
N ASN A 96 -30.35 -7.99 -29.97
CA ASN A 96 -31.66 -7.53 -30.41
C ASN A 96 -32.34 -6.66 -29.33
N SER A 97 -32.68 -5.42 -29.69
CA SER A 97 -33.29 -4.39 -28.84
C SER A 97 -34.73 -4.68 -28.39
N SER A 98 -35.35 -5.77 -28.87
CA SER A 98 -36.74 -6.13 -28.59
C SER A 98 -36.96 -7.24 -27.53
N CYS A 99 -35.90 -7.80 -26.94
CA CYS A 99 -36.02 -8.88 -25.95
C CYS A 99 -36.58 -8.40 -24.60
N GLN A 100 -37.65 -9.06 -24.12
CA GLN A 100 -38.37 -8.74 -22.89
C GLN A 100 -37.55 -9.02 -21.60
N HIS A 101 -36.61 -9.98 -21.65
CA HIS A 101 -35.64 -10.30 -20.59
C HIS A 101 -34.69 -9.13 -20.31
N CYS A 102 -34.23 -8.45 -21.36
CA CYS A 102 -33.36 -7.26 -21.28
C CYS A 102 -34.12 -5.98 -20.87
N ARG A 103 -35.46 -5.97 -20.95
CA ARG A 103 -36.32 -4.83 -20.59
C ARG A 103 -36.70 -4.84 -19.10
N LEU A 104 -36.94 -6.01 -18.52
CA LEU A 104 -37.34 -6.16 -17.11
C LEU A 104 -36.15 -6.05 -16.14
N ALA A 105 -34.92 -6.32 -16.58
CA ALA A 105 -33.69 -6.22 -15.78
C ALA A 105 -33.14 -4.78 -15.59
N ARG A 106 -33.86 -3.73 -16.06
CA ARG A 106 -33.40 -2.33 -16.09
C ARG A 106 -33.92 -1.45 -14.95
N ARG A 107 -34.65 -1.99 -13.97
CA ARG A 107 -35.24 -1.18 -12.89
C ARG A 107 -34.38 -1.17 -11.63
N ASP A 108 -33.90 0.03 -11.33
CA ASP A 108 -33.46 0.62 -10.06
C ASP A 108 -32.03 0.40 -9.49
N THR A 109 -31.44 1.57 -9.17
CA THR A 109 -30.27 1.96 -8.35
C THR A 109 -28.84 1.99 -8.94
N GLU A 110 -28.23 3.19 -8.89
CA GLU A 110 -26.80 3.47 -9.15
C GLU A 110 -25.94 3.03 -7.95
N LEU A 111 -24.87 2.26 -8.19
CA LEU A 111 -23.88 1.89 -7.18
C LEU A 111 -22.54 2.56 -7.50
N GLU A 112 -21.99 3.31 -6.55
CA GLU A 112 -20.62 3.86 -6.62
C GLU A 112 -19.60 2.79 -6.25
N VAL A 113 -18.58 2.61 -7.09
CA VAL A 113 -17.48 1.67 -6.85
C VAL A 113 -16.48 2.28 -5.86
N GLN A 114 -15.97 1.48 -4.92
CA GLN A 114 -14.98 1.96 -3.95
C GLN A 114 -13.70 2.43 -4.65
N ALA A 115 -13.25 3.62 -4.29
CA ALA A 115 -11.93 4.10 -4.70
C ALA A 115 -10.85 3.15 -4.17
N ALA A 116 -9.84 2.83 -5.00
CA ALA A 116 -8.70 2.08 -4.51
C ALA A 116 -8.07 2.86 -3.34
N LYS A 117 -7.65 2.16 -2.27
CA LYS A 117 -6.82 2.78 -1.24
C LYS A 117 -5.67 3.49 -1.94
N GLN A 118 -5.52 4.80 -1.69
CA GLN A 118 -4.46 5.60 -2.28
C GLN A 118 -3.11 4.92 -2.03
N GLY A 119 -2.60 4.25 -3.06
CA GLY A 119 -1.28 3.63 -3.01
C GLY A 119 -0.21 4.71 -3.10
N PRO A 120 0.98 4.49 -2.52
CA PRO A 120 2.13 5.32 -2.86
C PRO A 120 2.31 5.27 -4.37
N ALA A 121 2.44 6.43 -5.01
CA ALA A 121 2.75 6.49 -6.44
C ALA A 121 4.01 5.65 -6.68
N THR A 122 4.01 4.81 -7.72
CA THR A 122 5.15 3.97 -8.10
C THR A 122 6.42 4.77 -8.39
N ALA A 123 6.32 6.10 -8.53
CA ALA A 123 7.43 7.03 -8.63
C ALA A 123 7.73 7.71 -7.27
N HIS A 124 8.58 7.09 -6.46
CA HIS A 124 9.22 7.73 -5.28
C HIS A 124 10.39 8.66 -5.67
N MET A 125 10.37 9.26 -6.87
CA MET A 125 11.40 10.19 -7.31
C MET A 125 10.75 11.49 -7.78
N PHE A 126 10.85 12.51 -6.91
CA PHE A 126 10.59 13.91 -7.20
C PHE A 126 9.20 14.20 -7.79
N ALA A 127 8.26 14.53 -6.90
CA ALA A 127 7.02 15.21 -7.28
C ALA A 127 7.37 16.49 -8.06
N LYS A 128 7.38 16.41 -9.39
CA LYS A 128 7.81 17.51 -10.28
C LYS A 128 6.56 18.17 -10.85
N ALA A 129 6.49 19.49 -10.72
CA ALA A 129 5.47 20.24 -11.41
C ALA A 129 5.70 20.15 -12.93
N ILE A 130 4.63 19.85 -13.65
CA ILE A 130 4.59 19.79 -15.10
C ILE A 130 4.17 21.17 -15.60
N ARG A 131 4.94 21.71 -16.56
CA ARG A 131 4.58 22.92 -17.28
C ARG A 131 3.64 22.58 -18.44
N LEU A 132 2.56 23.33 -18.55
CA LEU A 132 1.56 23.24 -19.60
C LEU A 132 1.52 24.56 -20.36
N ASN A 133 2.09 24.57 -21.56
CA ASN A 133 2.16 25.77 -22.39
C ASN A 133 0.77 26.14 -22.91
N ALA A 134 0.56 27.43 -23.20
CA ALA A 134 -0.67 27.94 -23.79
C ALA A 134 -1.05 27.19 -25.07
N GLY A 135 -2.31 26.76 -25.18
CA GLY A 135 -2.85 26.04 -26.33
C GLY A 135 -2.20 24.67 -26.61
N ARG A 136 -1.43 24.12 -25.66
CA ARG A 136 -0.80 22.79 -25.79
C ARG A 136 -1.43 21.81 -24.83
N ASP A 137 -1.45 20.55 -25.25
CA ASP A 137 -1.85 19.43 -24.42
C ASP A 137 -0.65 18.75 -23.76
N GLN A 138 -0.91 18.10 -22.63
CA GLN A 138 0.00 17.14 -22.01
C GLN A 138 -0.75 15.85 -21.75
N LYS A 139 -0.25 14.77 -22.33
CA LYS A 139 -0.80 13.43 -22.19
C LYS A 139 0.04 12.63 -21.20
N LEU A 140 -0.59 12.20 -20.11
CA LEU A 140 0.07 11.52 -19.01
C LEU A 140 -0.53 10.13 -18.80
N PRO A 141 0.30 9.07 -18.87
CA PRO A 141 -0.18 7.71 -18.71
C PRO A 141 -0.35 7.36 -17.22
N SER A 142 -1.39 6.61 -16.93
CA SER A 142 -1.58 5.87 -15.69
C SER A 142 -2.21 4.50 -16.01
N ALA A 143 -2.59 3.75 -15.00
CA ALA A 143 -3.33 2.49 -15.16
C ALA A 143 -4.64 2.58 -14.38
N LEU A 144 -5.70 1.91 -14.81
CA LEU A 144 -7.00 2.04 -14.16
C LEU A 144 -7.01 1.51 -12.70
N ASP A 145 -6.34 0.39 -12.48
CA ASP A 145 -6.15 -0.27 -11.17
C ASP A 145 -5.42 0.58 -10.12
N ASN A 146 -4.75 1.65 -10.56
CA ASN A 146 -4.16 2.66 -9.67
C ASN A 146 -5.19 3.55 -8.98
N TRP A 147 -6.43 3.61 -9.49
CA TRP A 147 -7.43 4.58 -9.07
C TRP A 147 -8.69 3.94 -8.47
N VAL A 148 -9.08 2.77 -8.95
CA VAL A 148 -10.33 2.11 -8.59
C VAL A 148 -10.09 0.63 -8.27
N LEU A 149 -10.81 0.11 -7.28
CA LEU A 149 -10.85 -1.32 -7.02
C LEU A 149 -11.95 -1.94 -7.89
N LEU A 150 -11.59 -2.94 -8.69
CA LEU A 150 -12.48 -3.60 -9.63
C LEU A 150 -12.80 -4.99 -9.09
N GLU A 151 -14.08 -5.27 -8.86
CA GLU A 151 -14.49 -6.51 -8.19
C GLU A 151 -15.39 -7.39 -9.07
N GLU A 152 -16.21 -6.79 -9.95
CA GLU A 152 -17.25 -7.54 -10.66
C GLU A 152 -17.34 -7.22 -12.16
N THR A 153 -17.83 -8.18 -12.92
CA THR A 153 -18.24 -7.98 -14.31
C THR A 153 -19.29 -6.88 -14.43
N GLY A 154 -19.14 -6.01 -15.42
CA GLY A 154 -20.16 -5.01 -15.71
C GLY A 154 -19.74 -3.93 -16.70
N ASP A 155 -20.72 -3.08 -17.01
CA ASP A 155 -20.53 -1.84 -17.72
C ASP A 155 -20.38 -0.69 -16.71
N TYR A 156 -19.47 0.21 -16.99
CA TYR A 156 -19.08 1.28 -16.08
C TYR A 156 -18.92 2.61 -16.82
N THR A 157 -19.26 3.70 -16.14
CA THR A 157 -18.82 5.05 -16.51
C THR A 157 -17.65 5.45 -15.62
N LEU A 158 -16.62 6.05 -16.23
CA LEU A 158 -15.49 6.62 -15.54
C LEU A 158 -15.41 8.11 -15.78
N THR A 159 -15.17 8.85 -14.71
CA THR A 159 -15.00 10.30 -14.73
C THR A 159 -13.71 10.66 -13.99
N GLY A 160 -12.83 11.41 -14.65
CA GLY A 160 -11.59 11.89 -14.08
C GLY A 160 -11.80 13.22 -13.39
N HIS A 161 -11.31 13.36 -12.17
CA HIS A 161 -11.25 14.62 -11.45
C HIS A 161 -9.80 14.91 -11.10
N TYR A 162 -9.38 16.15 -11.31
CA TYR A 162 -8.01 16.55 -11.04
C TYR A 162 -7.96 17.94 -10.39
N LEU A 163 -7.11 18.11 -9.40
CA LEU A 163 -6.75 19.35 -8.73
C LEU A 163 -5.31 19.71 -9.11
N GLY A 164 -5.09 20.88 -9.71
CA GLY A 164 -3.78 21.23 -10.28
C GLY A 164 -2.63 21.20 -9.25
N VAL A 165 -2.71 22.01 -8.21
CA VAL A 165 -1.75 22.05 -7.10
C VAL A 165 -2.53 22.04 -5.79
N HIS A 166 -2.26 21.05 -4.93
CA HIS A 166 -2.88 20.97 -3.61
C HIS A 166 -2.35 22.09 -2.70
N PRO A 167 -3.16 22.72 -1.82
CA PRO A 167 -2.72 23.86 -1.00
C PRO A 167 -1.50 23.61 -0.10
N LYS A 168 -1.23 22.34 0.24
CA LYS A 168 -0.05 21.91 1.02
C LYS A 168 1.21 21.66 0.16
N GLN A 169 1.09 21.67 -1.17
CA GLN A 169 2.22 21.51 -2.09
C GLN A 169 2.85 22.86 -2.37
N LYS A 170 4.19 22.91 -2.39
CA LYS A 170 4.97 24.11 -2.73
C LYS A 170 5.98 23.78 -3.83
N PRO A 171 5.53 23.55 -5.08
CA PRO A 171 6.43 23.22 -6.17
C PRO A 171 7.32 24.41 -6.54
N GLN A 172 8.59 24.13 -6.84
CA GLN A 172 9.51 25.13 -7.37
C GLN A 172 9.33 25.25 -8.90
N MET A 173 9.02 26.44 -9.39
CA MET A 173 8.84 26.72 -10.82
C MET A 173 9.64 27.94 -11.27
N PRO A 174 10.07 28.02 -12.55
CA PRO A 174 10.71 29.19 -13.11
C PRO A 174 9.83 30.45 -12.98
N LYS A 175 10.47 31.62 -12.89
CA LYS A 175 9.80 32.93 -12.90
C LYS A 175 8.85 33.02 -14.11
N ARG A 176 7.65 33.58 -13.92
CA ARG A 176 6.57 33.76 -14.91
C ARG A 176 5.72 32.51 -15.26
N THR A 177 5.87 31.38 -14.57
CA THR A 177 4.91 30.26 -14.70
C THR A 177 3.87 30.35 -13.58
N LYS A 178 2.59 30.47 -13.92
CA LYS A 178 1.51 30.46 -12.92
C LYS A 178 1.18 29.03 -12.50
N LEU A 179 0.92 28.82 -11.21
CA LEU A 179 0.45 27.53 -10.71
C LEU A 179 -1.06 27.45 -10.89
N TRP A 180 -1.54 26.42 -11.59
CA TRP A 180 -2.96 26.10 -11.65
C TRP A 180 -3.35 25.37 -10.36
N SER A 181 -4.25 25.95 -9.58
CA SER A 181 -4.70 25.40 -8.28
C SER A 181 -6.18 25.01 -8.24
N ASP A 182 -6.89 25.18 -9.37
CA ASP A 182 -8.31 24.83 -9.48
C ASP A 182 -8.50 23.35 -9.86
N ARG A 183 -9.77 22.99 -10.07
CA ARG A 183 -10.18 21.65 -10.46
C ARG A 183 -10.54 21.57 -11.95
N ALA A 184 -10.25 20.43 -12.54
CA ALA A 184 -10.73 20.04 -13.86
C ALA A 184 -11.43 18.67 -13.74
N GLN A 185 -12.42 18.47 -14.58
CA GLN A 185 -13.17 17.23 -14.67
C GLN A 185 -13.24 16.80 -16.13
N SER A 186 -13.12 15.50 -16.39
CA SER A 186 -13.32 14.95 -17.73
C SER A 186 -14.79 14.67 -18.01
N ASP A 187 -15.12 14.54 -19.29
CA ASP A 187 -16.33 13.84 -19.70
C ASP A 187 -16.29 12.38 -19.23
N SER A 188 -17.47 11.76 -19.13
CA SER A 188 -17.58 10.35 -18.73
C SER A 188 -17.26 9.45 -19.91
N ILE A 189 -16.38 8.46 -19.69
CA ILE A 189 -16.09 7.41 -20.66
C ILE A 189 -16.75 6.10 -20.24
N LYS A 190 -17.20 5.29 -21.21
CA LYS A 190 -17.78 3.98 -20.96
C LYS A 190 -16.72 2.88 -21.01
N LEU A 191 -16.88 1.87 -20.17
CA LEU A 191 -15.97 0.74 -20.06
C LEU A 191 -16.72 -0.53 -19.67
N SER A 192 -16.57 -1.59 -20.46
CA SER A 192 -17.06 -2.92 -20.14
C SER A 192 -15.90 -3.78 -19.62
N LEU A 193 -16.12 -4.49 -18.52
CA LEU A 193 -15.13 -5.37 -17.88
C LEU A 193 -15.74 -6.74 -17.58
N LEU A 194 -14.97 -7.79 -17.83
CA LEU A 194 -15.26 -9.14 -17.34
C LEU A 194 -14.44 -9.43 -16.08
N SER A 195 -15.05 -10.08 -15.09
CA SER A 195 -14.32 -10.77 -14.05
C SER A 195 -13.50 -11.92 -14.66
N VAL A 196 -12.46 -12.36 -13.95
CA VAL A 196 -11.68 -13.53 -14.37
C VAL A 196 -12.57 -14.77 -14.47
N ASP A 197 -13.52 -14.94 -13.54
CA ASP A 197 -14.47 -16.05 -13.54
C ASP A 197 -15.32 -16.08 -14.81
N ASP A 198 -15.94 -14.94 -15.17
CA ASP A 198 -16.80 -14.88 -16.35
C ASP A 198 -15.99 -14.98 -17.65
N TYR A 199 -14.79 -14.41 -17.67
CA TYR A 199 -13.87 -14.57 -18.80
C TYR A 199 -13.51 -16.04 -19.06
N LEU A 200 -13.23 -16.81 -18.00
CA LEU A 200 -12.87 -18.23 -18.12
C LEU A 200 -14.07 -19.11 -18.46
N LYS A 201 -15.31 -18.76 -18.07
CA LYS A 201 -16.52 -19.47 -18.52
C LYS A 201 -16.68 -19.44 -20.04
N GLU A 202 -16.13 -18.42 -20.71
CA GLU A 202 -16.15 -18.30 -22.16
C GLU A 202 -14.98 -19.02 -22.86
N ALA A 203 -14.10 -19.71 -22.13
CA ALA A 203 -12.87 -20.30 -22.67
C ALA A 203 -13.14 -21.21 -23.88
N THR A 204 -14.08 -22.15 -23.76
CA THR A 204 -14.42 -23.08 -24.85
C THR A 204 -14.96 -22.35 -26.08
N ALA A 205 -15.86 -21.39 -25.89
CA ALA A 205 -16.43 -20.61 -27.00
C ALA A 205 -15.34 -19.79 -27.72
N ARG A 206 -14.43 -19.18 -26.96
CA ARG A 206 -13.29 -18.40 -27.49
C ARG A 206 -12.29 -19.29 -28.23
N GLN A 207 -11.98 -20.47 -27.69
CA GLN A 207 -11.11 -21.45 -28.35
C GLN A 207 -11.70 -21.93 -29.68
N ASN A 208 -12.99 -22.25 -29.71
CA ASN A 208 -13.70 -22.62 -30.94
C ASN A 208 -13.68 -21.49 -31.97
N ALA A 209 -13.97 -20.26 -31.57
CA ALA A 209 -13.93 -19.09 -32.44
C ALA A 209 -12.51 -18.77 -32.97
N ARG A 210 -11.48 -19.08 -32.17
CA ARG A 210 -10.07 -18.92 -32.57
C ARG A 210 -9.59 -20.05 -33.48
N GLY A 211 -10.26 -21.20 -33.48
CA GLY A 211 -9.78 -22.42 -34.10
C GLY A 211 -8.52 -22.98 -33.43
N ILE A 212 -8.26 -22.64 -32.16
CA ILE A 212 -7.12 -23.15 -31.38
C ILE A 212 -7.64 -23.55 -30.01
N GLN A 213 -7.53 -24.83 -29.69
CA GLN A 213 -7.74 -25.36 -28.35
C GLN A 213 -6.45 -25.24 -27.52
N LEU A 214 -6.60 -24.81 -26.27
CA LEU A 214 -5.51 -24.52 -25.34
C LEU A 214 -5.69 -25.33 -24.07
N ARG A 215 -4.72 -26.18 -23.74
CA ARG A 215 -4.70 -26.92 -22.48
C ARG A 215 -3.40 -26.68 -21.72
N LEU A 216 -3.52 -26.13 -20.52
CA LEU A 216 -2.40 -25.93 -19.60
C LEU A 216 -2.35 -27.08 -18.59
N GLN A 217 -1.14 -27.56 -18.32
CA GLN A 217 -0.80 -28.46 -17.25
C GLN A 217 0.31 -27.85 -16.41
N ALA A 218 0.21 -27.99 -15.09
CA ALA A 218 1.15 -27.47 -14.12
C ALA A 218 1.14 -28.36 -12.86
N PRO A 219 2.20 -28.36 -12.04
CA PRO A 219 2.12 -28.95 -10.71
C PRO A 219 1.05 -28.24 -9.86
N SER A 220 0.50 -28.93 -8.87
CA SER A 220 -0.48 -28.37 -7.94
C SER A 220 0.12 -27.45 -6.88
N GLN A 221 1.45 -27.44 -6.72
CA GLN A 221 2.17 -26.64 -5.72
C GLN A 221 3.46 -26.09 -6.31
N LEU A 222 3.74 -24.81 -6.02
CA LEU A 222 5.02 -24.19 -6.34
C LEU A 222 5.98 -24.32 -5.16
N LYS A 223 7.10 -25.00 -5.35
CA LYS A 223 8.11 -25.19 -4.30
C LYS A 223 9.16 -24.07 -4.32
N PRO A 224 9.58 -23.53 -3.16
CA PRO A 224 10.70 -22.59 -3.09
C PRO A 224 11.97 -23.13 -3.75
N PHE A 225 12.67 -22.26 -4.49
CA PHE A 225 13.96 -22.57 -5.15
C PHE A 225 13.98 -23.75 -6.12
N ALA A 226 12.82 -24.36 -6.42
CA ALA A 226 12.67 -25.39 -7.42
C ALA A 226 11.77 -24.87 -8.55
N PRO A 227 12.24 -24.84 -9.81
CA PRO A 227 11.40 -24.40 -10.91
C PRO A 227 10.25 -25.39 -11.15
N ALA A 228 9.04 -24.88 -11.30
CA ALA A 228 7.89 -25.63 -11.77
C ALA A 228 7.84 -25.62 -13.29
N THR A 229 7.79 -26.81 -13.90
CA THR A 229 7.58 -26.96 -15.34
C THR A 229 6.08 -26.91 -15.63
N LEU A 230 5.70 -26.06 -16.58
CA LEU A 230 4.35 -25.98 -17.14
C LEU A 230 4.38 -26.43 -18.59
N THR A 231 3.34 -27.14 -19.00
CA THR A 231 3.16 -27.64 -20.36
C THR A 231 1.86 -27.06 -20.94
N LEU A 232 1.98 -26.32 -22.03
CA LEU A 232 0.84 -25.83 -22.81
C LEU A 232 0.71 -26.69 -24.07
N THR A 233 -0.40 -27.42 -24.19
CA THR A 233 -0.79 -28.10 -25.42
C THR A 233 -1.65 -27.15 -26.26
N LEU A 234 -1.20 -26.93 -27.50
CA LEU A 234 -1.85 -26.12 -28.52
C LEU A 234 -2.39 -27.06 -29.60
N ASN A 235 -3.69 -27.09 -29.83
CA ASN A 235 -4.28 -27.90 -30.91
C ASN A 235 -5.02 -26.99 -31.89
N ASN A 236 -4.55 -26.94 -33.14
CA ASN A 236 -5.21 -26.18 -34.19
C ASN A 236 -6.40 -26.99 -34.73
N THR A 237 -7.61 -26.50 -34.48
CA THR A 237 -8.86 -27.12 -34.94
C THR A 237 -9.40 -26.49 -36.21
N ALA A 238 -8.67 -25.54 -36.81
CA ALA A 238 -9.00 -24.99 -38.12
C ALA A 238 -8.40 -25.86 -39.24
N GLU A 239 -8.97 -25.72 -40.43
CA GLU A 239 -8.51 -26.43 -41.64
C GLU A 239 -7.23 -25.82 -42.25
N THR A 240 -6.79 -24.67 -41.76
CA THR A 240 -5.62 -23.95 -42.26
C THR A 240 -4.50 -23.88 -41.22
N ASN A 241 -3.25 -23.77 -41.68
CA ASN A 241 -2.10 -23.57 -40.80
C ASN A 241 -2.26 -22.30 -39.97
N GLN A 242 -1.99 -22.40 -38.67
CA GLN A 242 -1.96 -21.24 -37.77
C GLN A 242 -0.55 -21.01 -37.22
N THR A 243 -0.25 -19.76 -36.92
CA THR A 243 1.05 -19.34 -36.39
C THR A 243 0.87 -18.54 -35.11
N ILE A 244 1.63 -18.92 -34.07
CA ILE A 244 1.71 -18.18 -32.80
C ILE A 244 3.12 -17.60 -32.66
N ASN A 245 3.23 -16.28 -32.59
CA ASN A 245 4.51 -15.61 -32.33
C ASN A 245 4.84 -15.75 -30.84
N TRP A 246 5.75 -16.67 -30.50
CA TRP A 246 6.07 -16.96 -29.11
C TRP A 246 7.23 -16.10 -28.57
N PRO A 247 7.14 -15.51 -27.36
CA PRO A 247 5.98 -15.44 -26.46
C PRO A 247 5.09 -14.21 -26.74
N GLY A 248 5.35 -13.42 -27.79
CA GLY A 248 4.67 -12.15 -28.05
C GLY A 248 3.14 -12.22 -28.07
N ASP A 249 2.59 -13.30 -28.62
CA ASP A 249 1.14 -13.57 -28.73
C ASP A 249 0.55 -14.26 -27.50
N ALA A 250 1.36 -14.64 -26.51
CA ALA A 250 0.92 -15.40 -25.35
C ALA A 250 1.21 -14.65 -24.03
N GLU A 251 0.48 -14.99 -22.98
CA GLU A 251 0.72 -14.48 -21.64
C GLU A 251 0.28 -15.47 -20.57
N LEU A 252 1.07 -15.60 -19.50
CA LEU A 252 0.65 -16.32 -18.31
C LEU A 252 -0.16 -15.39 -17.42
N TRP A 253 -1.27 -15.91 -16.92
CA TRP A 253 -2.09 -15.29 -15.90
C TRP A 253 -1.95 -16.05 -14.60
N MET A 254 -1.55 -15.34 -13.55
CA MET A 254 -1.65 -15.82 -12.17
C MET A 254 -2.53 -14.85 -11.39
N VAL A 255 -3.62 -15.37 -10.81
CA VAL A 255 -4.64 -14.60 -10.13
C VAL A 255 -4.66 -15.03 -8.67
N ASP A 256 -4.52 -14.07 -7.76
CA ASP A 256 -4.50 -14.31 -6.32
C ASP A 256 -5.89 -14.71 -5.80
N PRO A 257 -6.00 -15.21 -4.55
CA PRO A 257 -7.29 -15.58 -3.95
C PRO A 257 -8.31 -14.44 -3.87
N LYS A 258 -7.90 -13.18 -4.08
CA LYS A 258 -8.76 -12.00 -4.09
C LYS A 258 -9.15 -11.58 -5.50
N GLY A 259 -8.89 -12.41 -6.52
CA GLY A 259 -9.22 -12.13 -7.91
C GLY A 259 -8.25 -11.16 -8.61
N ARG A 260 -7.11 -10.84 -7.99
CA ARG A 260 -6.15 -9.86 -8.54
C ARG A 260 -5.06 -10.55 -9.31
N ARG A 261 -4.84 -10.12 -10.56
CA ARG A 261 -3.72 -10.60 -11.37
C ARG A 261 -2.38 -10.15 -10.79
N LEU A 262 -1.42 -11.06 -10.70
CA LEU A 262 -0.03 -10.75 -10.35
C LEU A 262 0.71 -10.12 -11.56
N PRO A 263 1.23 -8.88 -11.44
CA PRO A 263 1.91 -8.21 -12.55
C PRO A 263 3.12 -8.98 -13.10
N ALA A 264 3.87 -9.67 -12.22
CA ALA A 264 5.07 -10.41 -12.61
C ALA A 264 4.78 -11.60 -13.55
N SER A 265 3.55 -12.16 -13.51
CA SER A 265 3.18 -13.32 -14.34
C SER A 265 3.27 -13.06 -15.84
N ARG A 266 3.17 -11.79 -16.27
CA ARG A 266 3.23 -11.38 -17.68
C ARG A 266 4.54 -11.70 -18.38
N TYR A 267 5.62 -11.74 -17.60
CA TYR A 267 6.97 -11.95 -18.09
C TYR A 267 7.48 -13.38 -17.81
N ALA A 268 6.60 -14.26 -17.31
CA ALA A 268 6.98 -15.58 -16.80
C ALA A 268 7.33 -16.60 -17.90
N ILE A 269 6.81 -16.45 -19.12
CA ILE A 269 6.87 -17.47 -20.17
C ILE A 269 8.17 -17.42 -21.02
N GLY A 270 9.17 -16.67 -20.58
CA GLY A 270 10.55 -16.79 -21.07
C GLY A 270 10.91 -15.98 -22.32
N ARG A 271 11.96 -16.43 -23.01
CA ARG A 271 12.68 -15.70 -24.07
C ARG A 271 11.99 -15.82 -25.43
N PHE A 272 12.19 -14.81 -26.28
CA PHE A 272 11.76 -14.82 -27.68
C PHE A 272 12.31 -16.05 -28.42
N GLY A 273 11.41 -16.74 -29.11
CA GLY A 273 11.72 -17.92 -29.92
C GLY A 273 11.13 -17.78 -31.33
N PRO A 274 11.41 -18.74 -32.22
CA PRO A 274 10.78 -18.77 -33.53
C PRO A 274 9.25 -18.94 -33.38
N PRO A 275 8.46 -18.42 -34.33
CA PRO A 275 7.02 -18.64 -34.33
C PRO A 275 6.65 -20.12 -34.31
N ILE A 276 5.67 -20.47 -33.50
CA ILE A 276 5.12 -21.80 -33.40
C ILE A 276 4.18 -22.01 -34.59
N GLN A 277 4.60 -22.87 -35.51
CA GLN A 277 3.73 -23.39 -36.57
C GLN A 277 2.80 -24.46 -36.00
N LEU A 278 1.50 -24.34 -36.31
CA LEU A 278 0.44 -25.26 -35.92
C LEU A 278 -0.32 -25.74 -37.17
N PRO A 279 0.05 -26.90 -37.73
CA PRO A 279 -0.71 -27.53 -38.80
C PRO A 279 -2.11 -27.96 -38.32
N PRO A 280 -3.10 -28.05 -39.23
CA PRO A 280 -4.44 -28.55 -38.92
C PRO A 280 -4.41 -29.88 -38.17
N ASN A 281 -5.16 -29.96 -37.07
CA ASN A 281 -5.36 -31.15 -36.23
C ASN A 281 -4.08 -31.80 -35.69
N GLN A 282 -2.96 -31.06 -35.65
CA GLN A 282 -1.70 -31.53 -35.06
C GLN A 282 -1.42 -30.78 -33.76
N PRO A 283 -1.55 -31.44 -32.60
CA PRO A 283 -1.25 -30.81 -31.33
C PRO A 283 0.25 -30.57 -31.19
N LYS A 284 0.61 -29.43 -30.59
CA LYS A 284 1.98 -29.05 -30.28
C LYS A 284 2.11 -28.68 -28.82
N GLU A 285 3.13 -29.22 -28.17
CA GLU A 285 3.44 -28.91 -26.79
C GLU A 285 4.52 -27.84 -26.67
N VAL A 286 4.31 -26.91 -25.75
CA VAL A 286 5.27 -25.87 -25.38
C VAL A 286 5.50 -25.99 -23.88
N THR A 287 6.75 -26.21 -23.50
CA THR A 287 7.14 -26.29 -22.09
C THR A 287 7.89 -25.02 -21.68
N PHE A 288 7.60 -24.53 -20.48
CA PHE A 288 8.32 -23.40 -19.89
C PHE A 288 8.38 -23.59 -18.37
N LYS A 289 9.32 -22.89 -17.73
CA LYS A 289 9.56 -23.01 -16.29
C LYS A 289 9.21 -21.70 -15.59
N ILE A 290 8.51 -21.80 -14.47
CA ILE A 290 8.29 -20.69 -13.55
C ILE A 290 8.97 -20.98 -12.21
N GLY A 291 9.40 -19.93 -11.52
CA GLY A 291 9.99 -20.03 -10.20
C GLY A 291 9.17 -19.31 -9.13
N HIS A 292 9.44 -19.63 -7.86
CA HIS A 292 8.83 -19.00 -6.69
C HIS A 292 9.04 -17.48 -6.61
N GLU A 293 9.98 -16.94 -7.37
CA GLU A 293 10.26 -15.52 -7.48
C GLU A 293 9.04 -14.73 -7.97
N LEU A 294 8.16 -15.35 -8.77
CA LEU A 294 6.90 -14.74 -9.22
C LEU A 294 5.92 -14.49 -8.07
N LEU A 295 5.99 -15.31 -7.02
CA LEU A 295 5.11 -15.26 -5.86
C LEU A 295 5.79 -14.66 -4.63
N SER A 296 7.09 -14.39 -4.67
CA SER A 296 7.84 -13.87 -3.53
C SER A 296 7.33 -12.50 -3.07
N GLY A 297 6.82 -12.44 -1.83
CA GLY A 297 6.17 -11.26 -1.25
C GLY A 297 4.65 -11.21 -1.48
N SER A 298 4.09 -12.16 -2.22
CA SER A 298 2.64 -12.34 -2.38
C SER A 298 2.11 -13.30 -1.31
N ALA A 299 0.91 -13.08 -0.80
CA ALA A 299 0.35 -13.89 0.29
C ALA A 299 0.31 -15.39 -0.05
N PHE A 300 0.43 -16.25 0.96
CA PHE A 300 0.16 -17.68 0.77
C PHE A 300 -1.31 -17.91 0.37
N GLY A 301 -1.54 -18.99 -0.39
CA GLY A 301 -2.86 -19.39 -0.83
C GLY A 301 -2.87 -20.13 -2.16
N SER A 302 -4.07 -20.41 -2.65
CA SER A 302 -4.30 -21.02 -3.96
C SER A 302 -4.39 -19.95 -5.03
N TYR A 303 -3.48 -20.00 -5.98
CA TYR A 303 -3.47 -19.10 -7.13
C TYR A 303 -4.15 -19.77 -8.31
N ARG A 304 -5.03 -19.03 -8.99
CA ARG A 304 -5.57 -19.50 -10.26
C ARG A 304 -4.59 -19.17 -11.38
N VAL A 305 -4.25 -20.18 -12.18
CA VAL A 305 -3.25 -20.06 -13.25
C VAL A 305 -3.85 -20.52 -14.58
N PHE A 306 -3.70 -19.71 -15.63
CA PHE A 306 -4.08 -20.08 -16.99
C PHE A 306 -3.16 -19.38 -18.00
N MET A 307 -3.09 -19.92 -19.21
CA MET A 307 -2.42 -19.31 -20.35
C MET A 307 -3.44 -18.57 -21.19
N GLU A 308 -3.04 -17.45 -21.77
CA GLU A 308 -3.87 -16.67 -22.68
C GLU A 308 -3.13 -16.44 -24.00
N LEU A 309 -3.83 -16.61 -25.11
CA LEU A 309 -3.46 -16.01 -26.38
C LEU A 309 -4.07 -14.61 -26.48
N LYS A 310 -3.23 -13.62 -26.78
CA LYS A 310 -3.62 -12.22 -26.86
C LYS A 310 -4.59 -11.94 -28.00
N GLU A 311 -5.32 -10.85 -27.83
CA GLU A 311 -6.19 -10.30 -28.87
C GLU A 311 -5.38 -9.89 -30.10
N LYS A 312 -5.92 -10.16 -31.29
CA LYS A 312 -5.42 -9.66 -32.58
C LYS A 312 -6.55 -8.91 -33.30
N PRO A 313 -6.26 -8.07 -34.31
CA PRO A 313 -7.28 -7.29 -35.01
C PRO A 313 -8.49 -8.10 -35.51
N THR A 314 -8.30 -9.37 -35.87
CA THR A 314 -9.37 -10.27 -36.34
C THR A 314 -9.75 -11.37 -35.34
N GLN A 315 -9.08 -11.48 -34.20
CA GLN A 315 -9.24 -12.64 -33.32
C GLN A 315 -9.33 -12.21 -31.84
N LEU A 316 -10.28 -12.78 -31.09
CA LEU A 316 -10.45 -12.51 -29.66
C LEU A 316 -9.30 -13.11 -28.85
N ARG A 317 -9.01 -12.49 -27.70
CA ARG A 317 -8.18 -13.11 -26.67
C ARG A 317 -8.82 -14.43 -26.19
N THR A 318 -7.99 -15.46 -26.02
CA THR A 318 -8.43 -16.84 -25.84
C THR A 318 -7.69 -17.47 -24.67
N PRO A 319 -8.36 -17.85 -23.57
CA PRO A 319 -7.72 -18.50 -22.43
C PRO A 319 -7.70 -20.02 -22.59
N SER A 320 -6.73 -20.68 -21.94
CA SER A 320 -6.73 -22.11 -21.68
C SER A 320 -7.74 -22.48 -20.59
N ASN A 321 -7.80 -23.77 -20.23
CA ASN A 321 -8.31 -24.14 -18.91
C ASN A 321 -7.53 -23.44 -17.80
N ASP A 322 -8.18 -23.22 -16.66
CA ASP A 322 -7.52 -22.79 -15.44
C ASP A 322 -7.11 -23.95 -14.56
N LEU A 323 -6.13 -23.69 -13.70
CA LEU A 323 -5.56 -24.61 -12.73
C LEU A 323 -5.44 -23.89 -11.38
N GLN A 324 -5.41 -24.67 -10.30
CA GLN A 324 -5.05 -24.18 -8.97
C GLN A 324 -3.59 -24.52 -8.67
N LEU A 325 -2.79 -23.49 -8.41
CA LEU A 325 -1.39 -23.58 -8.01
C LEU A 325 -1.25 -23.09 -6.58
N ASN A 326 -0.95 -23.99 -5.66
CA ASN A 326 -0.78 -23.65 -4.25
C ASN A 326 0.60 -23.05 -4.00
N TRP A 327 0.61 -21.93 -3.28
CA TRP A 327 1.80 -21.29 -2.74
C TRP A 327 1.73 -21.25 -1.23
N ASN A 328 2.56 -22.09 -0.61
CA ASN A 328 2.75 -22.17 0.82
C ASN A 328 4.15 -22.75 1.09
N ILE A 329 4.59 -22.63 2.33
CA ILE A 329 5.79 -23.30 2.82
C ILE A 329 5.30 -24.25 3.92
N ASP A 330 5.23 -25.53 3.60
CA ASP A 330 4.91 -26.59 4.56
C ASP A 330 6.06 -26.83 5.55
N GLU A 331 5.81 -27.66 6.56
CA GLU A 331 6.79 -27.98 7.61
C GLU A 331 8.09 -28.56 7.03
N THR A 332 7.99 -29.49 6.08
CA THR A 332 9.16 -30.12 5.46
C THR A 332 10.01 -29.10 4.72
N THR A 333 9.38 -28.21 3.96
CA THR A 333 10.04 -27.14 3.22
C THR A 333 10.64 -26.11 4.18
N ALA A 334 9.92 -25.71 5.22
CA ALA A 334 10.42 -24.79 6.26
C ALA A 334 11.66 -25.36 6.95
N LEU A 335 11.66 -26.66 7.28
CA LEU A 335 12.82 -27.37 7.85
C LEU A 335 14.04 -27.26 6.92
N GLN A 336 13.86 -27.58 5.64
CA GLN A 336 14.93 -27.50 4.64
C GLN A 336 15.47 -26.07 4.48
N LEU A 337 14.57 -25.07 4.47
CA LEU A 337 14.96 -23.67 4.39
C LEU A 337 15.74 -23.21 5.62
N ILE A 338 15.35 -23.62 6.82
CA ILE A 338 16.04 -23.27 8.07
C ILE A 338 17.42 -23.92 8.11
N THR A 339 17.51 -25.22 7.82
CA THR A 339 18.79 -25.93 7.76
C THR A 339 19.74 -25.29 6.74
N GLY A 340 19.26 -25.10 5.50
CA GLY A 340 20.06 -24.47 4.45
C GLY A 340 20.41 -22.99 4.72
N ALA A 341 19.57 -22.27 5.48
CA ALA A 341 19.85 -20.90 5.91
C ALA A 341 20.93 -20.84 7.01
N ALA A 342 20.92 -21.78 7.96
CA ALA A 342 21.83 -21.81 9.10
C ALA A 342 23.26 -22.24 8.73
N GLU A 343 23.40 -23.05 7.68
CA GLU A 343 24.69 -23.59 7.22
C GLU A 343 25.49 -22.62 6.34
N ARG A 344 24.88 -21.52 5.86
CA ARG A 344 25.56 -20.56 4.97
C ARG A 344 26.46 -19.57 5.73
N PRO A 345 27.64 -19.20 5.19
CA PRO A 345 28.53 -18.23 5.83
C PRO A 345 27.88 -16.85 6.01
N ALA A 346 28.18 -16.20 7.13
CA ALA A 346 27.59 -14.92 7.53
C ALA A 346 28.11 -13.69 6.75
N VAL A 347 29.16 -13.82 5.93
CA VAL A 347 29.89 -12.67 5.37
C VAL A 347 29.73 -12.60 3.85
N GLY A 348 29.27 -11.45 3.34
CA GLY A 348 29.34 -11.07 1.93
C GLY A 348 28.28 -11.65 0.98
N HIS A 349 27.64 -12.78 1.31
CA HIS A 349 26.67 -13.42 0.42
C HIS A 349 25.21 -13.21 0.85
N ARG A 350 24.32 -13.02 -0.15
CA ARG A 350 22.87 -13.00 0.06
C ARG A 350 22.42 -14.39 0.53
N ASN A 351 21.69 -14.49 1.64
CA ASN A 351 21.05 -15.72 2.11
C ASN A 351 19.57 -15.73 1.67
N PRO A 352 19.23 -16.30 0.50
CA PRO A 352 17.89 -16.24 -0.06
C PRO A 352 16.89 -17.10 0.72
N GLN A 353 17.30 -18.23 1.30
CA GLN A 353 16.44 -19.05 2.15
C GLN A 353 15.98 -18.26 3.38
N LEU A 354 16.92 -17.63 4.09
CA LEU A 354 16.61 -16.79 5.24
C LEU A 354 15.76 -15.58 4.85
N LYS A 355 16.04 -14.97 3.69
CA LYS A 355 15.21 -13.88 3.16
C LYS A 355 13.77 -14.34 2.96
N LEU A 356 13.55 -15.50 2.35
CA LEU A 356 12.22 -16.03 2.09
C LEU A 356 11.45 -16.30 3.40
N LEU A 357 12.09 -16.96 4.37
CA LEU A 357 11.51 -17.19 5.71
C LEU A 357 11.12 -15.86 6.41
N ARG A 358 11.95 -14.82 6.29
CA ARG A 358 11.67 -13.49 6.87
C ARG A 358 10.52 -12.76 6.18
N VAL A 359 10.37 -12.92 4.86
CA VAL A 359 9.26 -12.32 4.10
C VAL A 359 7.91 -12.88 4.57
N TYR A 360 7.86 -14.19 4.84
CA TYR A 360 6.64 -14.92 5.23
C TYR A 360 6.53 -15.21 6.73
N LEU A 361 7.25 -14.45 7.54
CA LEU A 361 7.41 -14.76 8.97
C LEU A 361 6.06 -14.80 9.71
N LEU A 362 5.11 -13.95 9.33
CA LEU A 362 3.79 -13.90 9.96
C LEU A 362 2.91 -15.08 9.49
N GLU A 363 2.92 -15.36 8.20
CA GLU A 363 2.18 -16.45 7.57
C GLU A 363 2.70 -17.83 8.03
N LEU A 364 3.97 -17.91 8.41
CA LEU A 364 4.62 -19.12 8.92
C LEU A 364 4.51 -19.28 10.44
N ALA A 365 3.86 -18.38 11.17
CA ALA A 365 3.90 -18.37 12.64
C ALA A 365 3.45 -19.70 13.25
N GLU A 366 2.35 -20.29 12.75
CA GLU A 366 1.83 -21.57 13.22
C GLU A 366 2.76 -22.73 12.87
N THR A 367 3.21 -22.80 11.61
CA THR A 367 4.18 -23.80 11.14
C THR A 367 5.46 -23.74 11.98
N LEU A 368 6.01 -22.55 12.22
CA LEU A 368 7.20 -22.34 13.03
C LEU A 368 7.00 -22.76 14.49
N ALA A 369 5.82 -22.49 15.08
CA ALA A 369 5.53 -22.85 16.46
C ALA A 369 5.51 -24.37 16.69
N GLN A 370 5.12 -25.14 15.68
CA GLN A 370 5.02 -26.61 15.76
C GLN A 370 6.30 -27.32 15.33
N LEU A 371 7.17 -26.64 14.56
CA LEU A 371 8.40 -27.22 14.05
C LEU A 371 9.35 -27.65 15.17
N GLN A 372 9.81 -28.89 15.07
CA GLN A 372 10.89 -29.45 15.88
C GLN A 372 12.01 -29.90 14.95
N LEU A 373 13.26 -29.76 15.44
CA LEU A 373 14.48 -30.00 14.68
C LEU A 373 15.29 -31.13 15.36
N PRO A 374 14.83 -32.39 15.33
CA PRO A 374 15.43 -33.48 16.11
C PRO A 374 16.87 -33.81 15.70
N THR A 375 17.24 -33.64 14.42
CA THR A 375 18.57 -33.95 13.87
C THR A 375 19.37 -32.71 13.46
N ALA A 376 19.11 -31.55 14.07
CA ALA A 376 19.67 -30.28 13.60
C ALA A 376 20.89 -29.79 14.37
N THR A 377 21.76 -29.08 13.65
CA THR A 377 22.91 -28.38 14.23
C THR A 377 22.47 -27.34 15.26
N GLU A 378 23.38 -26.94 16.15
CA GLU A 378 23.12 -25.86 17.12
C GLU A 378 22.72 -24.55 16.42
N LYS A 379 23.37 -24.23 15.28
CA LYS A 379 23.03 -23.05 14.46
C LYS A 379 21.60 -23.11 13.94
N SER A 380 21.15 -24.27 13.45
CA SER A 380 19.78 -24.47 12.97
C SER A 380 18.76 -24.35 14.08
N ARG A 381 19.05 -24.90 15.27
CA ARG A 381 18.20 -24.76 16.46
C ARG A 381 18.10 -23.31 16.93
N ALA A 382 19.22 -22.60 17.00
CA ALA A 382 19.25 -21.18 17.34
C ALA A 382 18.45 -20.34 16.34
N LEU A 383 18.61 -20.59 15.03
CA LEU A 383 17.86 -19.89 13.99
C LEU A 383 16.35 -20.18 14.08
N LEU A 384 15.94 -21.42 14.30
CA LEU A 384 14.52 -21.76 14.50
C LEU A 384 13.95 -21.00 15.70
N HIS A 385 14.63 -21.02 16.84
CA HIS A 385 14.20 -20.31 18.04
C HIS A 385 14.10 -18.79 17.81
N ASP A 386 15.04 -18.21 17.06
CA ASP A 386 14.98 -16.81 16.65
C ASP A 386 13.77 -16.50 15.74
N LEU A 387 13.50 -17.36 14.76
CA LEU A 387 12.37 -17.20 13.86
C LEU A 387 11.02 -17.38 14.58
N GLN A 388 10.89 -18.36 15.48
CA GLN A 388 9.71 -18.56 16.32
C GLN A 388 9.40 -17.32 17.16
N GLN A 389 10.40 -16.81 17.88
CA GLN A 389 10.25 -15.60 18.69
C GLN A 389 9.96 -14.36 17.83
N ALA A 390 10.63 -14.23 16.67
CA ALA A 390 10.35 -13.14 15.74
C ALA A 390 8.93 -13.21 15.17
N ALA A 391 8.40 -14.40 14.88
CA ALA A 391 7.02 -14.58 14.42
C ALA A 391 6.00 -14.11 15.47
N LEU A 392 6.25 -14.37 16.76
CA LEU A 392 5.40 -13.86 17.85
C LEU A 392 5.44 -12.33 17.99
N LEU A 393 6.58 -11.70 17.69
CA LEU A 393 6.74 -10.24 17.74
C LEU A 393 6.16 -9.54 16.51
N LYS A 394 6.18 -10.19 15.33
CA LYS A 394 5.78 -9.61 14.04
C LYS A 394 4.40 -8.92 14.01
N PRO A 395 3.36 -9.37 14.73
CA PRO A 395 2.07 -8.68 14.80
C PRO A 395 2.12 -7.25 15.34
N HIS A 396 3.15 -6.88 16.13
CA HIS A 396 3.36 -5.50 16.59
C HIS A 396 3.55 -4.52 15.42
N GLN A 397 4.36 -4.91 14.44
CA GLN A 397 4.65 -4.11 13.25
C GLN A 397 4.87 -5.03 12.05
N ARG A 398 3.80 -5.22 11.26
CA ARG A 398 3.77 -6.20 10.16
C ARG A 398 4.73 -5.84 9.03
N THR A 399 4.82 -4.58 8.64
CA THR A 399 5.70 -4.14 7.56
C THR A 399 7.11 -3.80 8.07
N PRO A 400 8.17 -4.08 7.29
CA PRO A 400 9.50 -3.56 7.59
C PRO A 400 9.51 -2.04 7.73
N GLY A 401 10.46 -1.52 8.52
CA GLY A 401 10.61 -0.09 8.77
C GLY A 401 10.60 0.27 10.26
N ARG A 402 10.25 1.52 10.58
CA ARG A 402 10.27 2.05 11.94
C ARG A 402 9.25 1.32 12.82
N ALA A 403 9.71 0.64 13.86
CA ALA A 403 8.88 0.00 14.88
C ALA A 403 9.02 0.78 16.20
N ILE A 404 7.91 1.34 16.69
CA ILE A 404 7.87 2.10 17.95
C ILE A 404 7.48 1.14 19.06
N ILE A 405 8.36 0.98 20.05
CA ILE A 405 8.12 0.17 21.24
C ILE A 405 7.67 1.10 22.37
N ASN A 406 6.47 0.89 22.90
CA ASN A 406 5.88 1.73 23.94
C ASN A 406 6.19 1.15 25.33
N LEU A 407 6.77 1.98 26.19
CA LEU A 407 7.04 1.67 27.60
C LEU A 407 6.19 2.55 28.52
N SER A 408 5.52 1.98 29.51
CA SER A 408 5.12 2.72 30.71
C SER A 408 6.35 2.95 31.56
N VAL A 409 6.48 4.13 32.13
CA VAL A 409 7.51 4.44 33.12
C VAL A 409 6.84 5.05 34.34
N SER A 410 7.12 4.51 35.51
CA SER A 410 6.70 5.00 36.81
C SER A 410 7.84 4.85 37.82
N ASN A 411 7.64 5.30 39.06
CA ASN A 411 8.63 5.10 40.13
C ASN A 411 8.90 3.63 40.45
N SER A 412 7.97 2.72 40.13
CA SER A 412 8.16 1.27 40.29
C SER A 412 8.96 0.63 39.14
N GLY A 413 9.34 1.39 38.12
CA GLY A 413 10.13 0.92 36.98
C GLY A 413 9.42 1.08 35.64
N ALA A 414 9.93 0.40 34.62
CA ALA A 414 9.40 0.45 33.27
C ALA A 414 8.88 -0.91 32.79
N GLN A 415 7.85 -0.89 31.95
CA GLN A 415 7.21 -2.10 31.42
C GLN A 415 6.70 -1.87 29.99
N LEU A 416 6.71 -2.92 29.16
CA LEU A 416 6.09 -2.89 27.82
C LEU A 416 4.58 -2.62 27.92
N GLN A 417 4.03 -1.85 26.99
CA GLN A 417 2.58 -1.63 26.90
C GLN A 417 1.91 -2.31 25.71
N ASP A 418 2.68 -2.65 24.69
CA ASP A 418 2.11 -3.13 23.43
C ASP A 418 1.59 -4.57 23.60
N PRO A 419 0.28 -4.84 23.43
CA PRO A 419 -0.28 -6.17 23.65
C PRO A 419 0.37 -7.28 22.81
N PRO A 420 0.75 -7.05 21.54
CA PRO A 420 1.50 -8.06 20.78
C PRO A 420 2.85 -8.41 21.40
N LEU A 421 3.60 -7.42 21.92
CA LEU A 421 4.89 -7.66 22.56
C LEU A 421 4.72 -8.36 23.90
N LEU A 422 3.74 -7.96 24.70
CA LEU A 422 3.40 -8.60 25.97
C LEU A 422 3.06 -10.08 25.78
N ARG A 423 2.25 -10.41 24.76
CA ARG A 423 1.94 -11.81 24.42
C ARG A 423 3.17 -12.60 24.00
N ALA A 424 4.08 -12.00 23.24
CA ALA A 424 5.31 -12.68 22.79
C ALA A 424 6.21 -13.11 23.96
N PHE A 425 6.19 -12.39 25.08
CA PHE A 425 6.96 -12.71 26.29
C PHE A 425 6.14 -13.39 27.40
N ALA A 426 4.86 -13.67 27.18
CA ALA A 426 3.98 -14.21 28.21
C ALA A 426 4.39 -15.61 28.69
N SER A 427 4.90 -16.46 27.79
CA SER A 427 5.34 -17.82 28.10
C SER A 427 6.71 -17.89 28.79
N SER A 428 7.49 -16.81 28.75
CA SER A 428 8.79 -16.70 29.42
C SER A 428 9.00 -15.28 29.92
N PRO A 429 8.40 -14.93 31.08
CA PRO A 429 8.53 -13.60 31.66
C PRO A 429 10.00 -13.31 31.97
N ALA A 430 10.57 -12.36 31.25
CA ALA A 430 11.95 -11.89 31.46
C ALA A 430 11.96 -10.44 31.96
N PRO A 431 13.01 -9.99 32.67
CA PRO A 431 13.20 -8.58 32.99
C PRO A 431 13.18 -7.70 31.73
N LEU A 432 12.73 -6.45 31.85
CA LEU A 432 12.60 -5.53 30.70
C LEU A 432 13.88 -5.46 29.87
N ARG A 433 15.06 -5.41 30.51
CA ARG A 433 16.36 -5.43 29.83
C ARG A 433 16.49 -6.57 28.82
N ASN A 434 16.12 -7.78 29.25
CA ASN A 434 16.24 -8.99 28.46
C ASN A 434 15.20 -9.01 27.35
N GLN A 435 13.98 -8.51 27.61
CA GLN A 435 12.96 -8.33 26.58
C GLN A 435 13.43 -7.35 25.49
N LEU A 436 13.96 -6.19 25.88
CA LEU A 436 14.48 -5.17 24.95
C LEU A 436 15.70 -5.67 24.17
N SER A 437 16.63 -6.36 24.85
CA SER A 437 17.78 -6.99 24.19
C SER A 437 17.33 -8.03 23.16
N ARG A 438 16.34 -8.87 23.51
CA ARG A 438 15.78 -9.87 22.60
C ARG A 438 15.12 -9.23 21.38
N ILE A 439 14.32 -8.18 21.56
CA ILE A 439 13.74 -7.41 20.45
C ILE A 439 14.84 -6.84 19.54
N ALA A 440 15.90 -6.27 20.12
CA ALA A 440 17.05 -5.72 19.40
C ALA A 440 17.79 -6.77 18.56
N GLN A 441 18.03 -7.96 19.12
CA GLN A 441 18.64 -9.08 18.42
C GLN A 441 17.79 -9.53 17.21
N LEU A 442 16.47 -9.64 17.40
CA LEU A 442 15.55 -10.14 16.37
C LEU A 442 15.17 -9.11 15.29
N ARG A 443 15.51 -7.82 15.46
CA ARG A 443 15.13 -6.75 14.52
C ARG A 443 15.50 -7.03 13.07
N ARG A 444 16.61 -7.74 12.81
CA ARG A 444 17.07 -8.12 11.45
C ARG A 444 16.14 -9.15 10.80
N HIS A 445 15.52 -10.03 11.59
CA HIS A 445 14.49 -10.96 11.11
C HIS A 445 13.17 -10.25 10.86
N LEU A 446 12.87 -9.26 11.70
CA LEU A 446 11.64 -8.48 11.63
C LEU A 446 11.66 -7.41 10.53
N GLY A 447 12.85 -7.01 10.08
CA GLY A 447 13.06 -5.87 9.18
C GLY A 447 12.79 -4.53 9.88
N TRP A 448 13.01 -4.46 11.19
CA TRP A 448 12.65 -3.31 12.01
C TRP A 448 13.81 -2.37 12.26
N THR A 449 13.48 -1.09 12.27
CA THR A 449 14.30 0.01 12.79
C THR A 449 13.66 0.43 14.10
N LEU A 450 14.30 0.09 15.22
CA LEU A 450 13.69 0.20 16.55
C LEU A 450 13.77 1.61 17.11
N VAL A 451 12.67 2.06 17.73
CA VAL A 451 12.60 3.32 18.47
C VAL A 451 11.77 3.12 19.74
N LEU A 452 12.20 3.72 20.85
CA LEU A 452 11.48 3.66 22.13
C LEU A 452 10.66 4.91 22.38
N ASN A 453 9.38 4.70 22.71
CA ASN A 453 8.49 5.74 23.20
C ASN A 453 8.22 5.52 24.70
N LEU A 454 8.60 6.49 25.51
CA LEU A 454 8.43 6.47 26.96
C LEU A 454 7.13 7.20 27.34
N ARG A 455 6.17 6.48 27.91
CA ARG A 455 4.95 7.01 28.51
C ARG A 455 5.19 7.18 30.01
N ILE A 456 5.63 8.37 30.38
CA ILE A 456 6.09 8.69 31.72
C ILE A 456 4.90 9.11 32.58
N SER A 457 4.73 8.46 33.73
CA SER A 457 3.70 8.81 34.71
C SER A 457 4.05 10.15 35.37
N PRO A 458 3.06 11.00 35.72
CA PRO A 458 3.30 12.37 36.20
C PRO A 458 4.22 12.47 37.42
N ASP A 459 4.24 11.44 38.26
CA ASP A 459 4.97 11.34 39.52
C ASP A 459 6.38 10.71 39.38
N THR A 460 6.77 10.31 38.16
CA THR A 460 8.03 9.59 37.92
C THR A 460 9.25 10.48 38.21
N GLN A 461 10.14 10.02 39.09
CA GLN A 461 11.39 10.70 39.41
C GLN A 461 12.39 10.67 38.23
N ALA A 462 13.13 11.77 38.05
CA ALA A 462 14.16 11.89 37.01
C ALA A 462 15.23 10.79 37.10
N LYS A 463 15.59 10.37 38.33
CA LYS A 463 16.52 9.25 38.56
C LYS A 463 16.06 7.97 37.86
N THR A 464 14.77 7.63 37.95
CA THR A 464 14.20 6.44 37.32
C THR A 464 14.25 6.52 35.80
N ILE A 465 13.97 7.69 35.23
CA ILE A 465 14.06 7.94 33.78
C ILE A 465 15.53 7.81 33.31
N ASN A 466 16.48 8.36 34.06
CA ASN A 466 17.91 8.27 33.76
C ASN A 466 18.45 6.84 33.80
N THR A 467 18.03 6.07 34.81
CA THR A 467 18.38 4.65 34.90
C THR A 467 17.91 3.91 33.66
N LEU A 468 16.66 4.15 33.21
CA LEU A 468 16.12 3.54 31.99
C LEU A 468 16.88 4.00 30.73
N ILE A 469 17.20 5.29 30.59
CA ILE A 469 17.98 5.80 29.45
C ILE A 469 19.36 5.17 29.41
N ALA A 470 20.04 5.06 30.56
CA ALA A 470 21.35 4.43 30.65
C ALA A 470 21.29 2.94 30.30
N GLU A 471 20.25 2.23 30.76
CA GLU A 471 20.01 0.84 30.43
C GLU A 471 19.79 0.65 28.93
N VAL A 472 18.95 1.47 28.30
CA VAL A 472 18.73 1.44 26.84
C VAL A 472 20.01 1.76 26.06
N LYS A 473 20.78 2.77 26.49
CA LYS A 473 22.08 3.09 25.88
C LYS A 473 23.05 1.92 25.95
N SER A 474 23.02 1.15 27.05
CA SER A 474 23.86 -0.04 27.22
C SER A 474 23.52 -1.18 26.25
N LEU A 475 22.32 -1.18 25.64
CA LEU A 475 21.92 -2.16 24.63
C LEU A 475 22.52 -1.87 23.23
N GLY A 476 23.29 -0.77 23.08
CA GLY A 476 24.08 -0.48 21.89
C GLY A 476 23.31 0.19 20.74
N SER A 477 23.98 0.29 19.58
CA SER A 477 23.52 1.00 18.37
C SER A 477 22.32 0.36 17.65
N ASP A 478 21.78 -0.73 18.20
CA ASP A 478 20.61 -1.42 17.63
C ASP A 478 19.32 -0.60 17.77
N TRP A 479 19.33 0.44 18.61
CA TRP A 479 18.27 1.44 18.74
C TRP A 479 18.59 2.66 17.88
N SER A 480 17.79 2.87 16.85
CA SER A 480 18.08 3.81 15.76
C SER A 480 17.98 5.29 16.12
N ALA A 481 17.36 5.60 17.26
CA ALA A 481 17.18 6.96 17.76
C ALA A 481 17.16 6.96 19.29
N ALA A 482 17.45 8.11 19.88
CA ALA A 482 17.26 8.34 21.30
C ALA A 482 15.81 8.00 21.70
N PRO A 483 15.58 7.44 22.91
CA PRO A 483 14.24 7.31 23.46
C PRO A 483 13.53 8.66 23.40
N PHE A 484 12.23 8.66 23.16
CA PHE A 484 11.45 9.88 23.10
C PHE A 484 10.15 9.75 23.88
N THR A 485 9.51 10.87 24.20
CA THR A 485 8.13 10.89 24.73
C THR A 485 7.27 11.82 23.89
N LYS A 486 5.97 11.51 23.79
CA LYS A 486 4.99 12.36 23.09
C LYS A 486 4.26 13.25 24.08
N LEU A 487 4.21 14.54 23.80
CA LEU A 487 3.34 15.48 24.48
C LEU A 487 1.98 15.50 23.78
N PHE A 488 0.92 15.30 24.56
CA PHE A 488 -0.46 15.34 24.10
C PHE A 488 -1.13 16.61 24.62
N ASN A 489 -2.01 17.22 23.83
CA ASN A 489 -2.87 18.31 24.32
C ASN A 489 -4.09 17.75 25.09
N ARG A 490 -4.95 18.65 25.58
CA ARG A 490 -6.22 18.31 26.24
C ARG A 490 -7.20 17.49 25.39
N TYR A 491 -6.96 17.38 24.09
CA TYR A 491 -7.79 16.63 23.13
C TYR A 491 -7.15 15.29 22.72
N ALA A 492 -6.11 14.84 23.44
CA ALA A 492 -5.39 13.59 23.18
C ALA A 492 -4.76 13.47 21.78
N THR A 493 -4.58 14.59 21.07
CA THR A 493 -3.80 14.64 19.83
C THR A 493 -2.33 14.87 20.18
N ALA A 494 -1.41 14.07 19.61
CA ALA A 494 0.03 14.24 19.82
C ALA A 494 0.51 15.52 19.12
N HIS A 495 1.20 16.42 19.85
CA HIS A 495 1.62 17.72 19.32
C HIS A 495 3.13 18.00 19.36
N ALA A 496 3.91 17.27 20.17
CA ALA A 496 5.37 17.36 20.15
C ALA A 496 6.04 16.02 20.56
N GLU A 497 7.24 15.76 20.04
CA GLU A 497 8.11 14.65 20.45
C GLU A 497 9.36 15.22 21.16
N ILE A 498 9.64 14.78 22.39
CA ILE A 498 10.85 15.16 23.15
C ILE A 498 11.83 13.98 23.09
N GLN A 499 13.04 14.20 22.61
CA GLN A 499 14.09 13.17 22.55
C GLN A 499 15.04 13.26 23.76
N PHE A 500 15.39 12.11 24.33
CA PHE A 500 16.30 11.98 25.48
C PHE A 500 17.73 11.64 25.01
N VAL A 501 18.45 12.65 24.52
CA VAL A 501 19.79 12.47 23.94
C VAL A 501 20.89 12.32 25.01
N GLN A 502 20.70 12.91 26.20
CA GLN A 502 21.66 12.90 27.32
C GLN A 502 21.00 12.50 28.65
N GLN A 503 21.79 12.21 29.67
CA GLN A 503 21.28 12.00 31.03
C GLN A 503 20.67 13.31 31.55
N LEU A 504 19.49 13.23 32.18
CA LEU A 504 18.88 14.36 32.87
C LEU A 504 19.72 14.66 34.12
N THR A 505 20.36 15.82 34.19
CA THR A 505 21.13 16.19 35.38
C THR A 505 20.20 16.86 36.39
N GLY A 506 20.10 16.31 37.61
CA GLY A 506 19.38 16.90 38.75
C GLY A 506 17.87 16.60 38.83
N ASN A 507 17.23 17.18 39.85
CA ASN A 507 15.77 17.22 40.09
C ASN A 507 15.00 18.07 39.05
N ASN A 508 15.59 18.24 37.87
CA ASN A 508 15.25 19.22 36.86
C ASN A 508 14.10 18.69 35.98
N ILE A 509 12.91 18.60 36.57
CA ILE A 509 11.64 18.61 35.83
C ILE A 509 11.03 19.99 36.07
N ALA A 510 10.69 20.69 34.99
CA ALA A 510 9.97 21.95 35.05
C ALA A 510 8.49 21.69 34.81
N ARG A 511 7.61 22.11 35.73
CA ARG A 511 6.17 22.04 35.55
C ARG A 511 5.62 23.42 35.27
N ILE A 512 4.91 23.57 34.17
CA ILE A 512 4.17 24.79 33.86
C ILE A 512 2.79 24.63 34.49
N ARG A 513 2.41 25.53 35.40
CA ARG A 513 1.04 25.60 35.98
C ARG A 513 0.51 27.02 35.92
N LYS A 514 -0.81 27.20 35.98
CA LYS A 514 -1.37 28.53 36.21
C LYS A 514 -1.24 28.93 37.67
N VAL A 515 -0.72 30.13 37.89
CA VAL A 515 -0.76 30.82 39.17
C VAL A 515 -1.33 32.21 38.92
N ALA A 516 -2.42 32.55 39.62
CA ALA A 516 -3.14 33.82 39.45
C ALA A 516 -3.48 34.14 37.98
N GLY A 517 -3.92 33.14 37.21
CA GLY A 517 -4.31 33.30 35.81
C GLY A 517 -3.16 33.37 34.80
N LYS A 518 -1.89 33.32 35.24
CA LYS A 518 -0.71 33.33 34.36
C LYS A 518 0.01 32.00 34.42
N ALA A 519 0.42 31.48 33.26
CA ALA A 519 1.25 30.30 33.18
C ALA A 519 2.67 30.64 33.67
N GLN A 520 3.18 29.86 34.62
CA GLN A 520 4.51 30.02 35.21
C GLN A 520 5.22 28.67 35.26
N VAL A 521 6.55 28.69 35.10
CA VAL A 521 7.39 27.49 35.19
C VAL A 521 7.87 27.31 36.61
N PHE A 522 7.75 26.10 37.12
CA PHE A 522 8.19 25.74 38.45
C PHE A 522 9.17 24.60 38.38
N HIS A 523 10.18 24.66 39.23
CA HIS A 523 11.01 23.52 39.48
C HIS A 523 10.20 22.48 40.30
N VAL A 524 10.03 21.27 39.77
CA VAL A 524 9.11 20.26 40.34
C VAL A 524 9.51 19.85 41.76
N SER A 525 10.80 19.82 42.09
CA SER A 525 11.23 19.38 43.43
C SER A 525 11.19 20.48 44.49
N THR A 526 11.24 21.76 44.11
CA THR A 526 11.30 22.88 45.06
C THR A 526 10.01 23.69 45.07
N GLY A 527 9.14 23.53 44.07
CA GLY A 527 7.92 24.30 43.91
C GLY A 527 8.16 25.81 43.67
N THR A 528 9.42 26.22 43.48
CA THR A 528 9.81 27.60 43.28
C THR A 528 9.64 28.01 41.81
N PRO A 529 9.15 29.23 41.54
CA PRO A 529 9.13 29.77 40.19
C PRO A 529 10.57 29.84 39.67
N ILE A 530 10.78 29.46 38.42
CA ILE A 530 12.06 29.61 37.73
C ILE A 530 11.87 30.45 36.48
N ASP A 531 12.87 31.28 36.16
CA ASP A 531 12.90 32.01 34.90
C ASP A 531 13.13 31.03 33.74
N TRP A 532 12.42 31.24 32.63
CA TRP A 532 12.55 30.47 31.38
C TRP A 532 13.97 30.50 30.81
N ALA A 533 14.68 31.62 30.95
CA ALA A 533 16.08 31.71 30.53
C ALA A 533 16.96 30.73 31.34
N GLN A 534 16.69 30.62 32.63
CA GLN A 534 17.35 29.69 33.55
C GLN A 534 16.93 28.24 33.28
N ALA A 535 15.67 28.02 32.89
CA ALA A 535 15.13 26.70 32.59
C ALA A 535 15.73 26.07 31.31
N LEU A 536 16.07 26.90 30.33
CA LEU A 536 16.66 26.45 29.06
C LEU A 536 18.17 26.18 29.17
N GLN A 537 18.90 26.94 29.99
CA GLN A 537 20.32 26.71 30.26
C GLN A 537 20.59 25.41 31.02
N SER A 538 19.58 24.85 31.68
CA SER A 538 19.70 23.66 32.54
C SER A 538 19.12 22.38 31.94
N HIS A 539 18.85 22.35 30.62
CA HIS A 539 18.38 21.16 29.89
C HIS A 539 17.14 20.48 30.51
N LEU A 540 16.18 21.27 31.01
CA LEU A 540 14.98 20.79 31.71
C LEU A 540 13.97 20.07 30.80
N SER A 541 13.35 19.01 31.32
CA SER A 541 12.15 18.39 30.74
C SER A 541 10.89 19.13 31.22
N LEU A 542 10.00 19.50 30.30
CA LEU A 542 8.80 20.31 30.58
C LEU A 542 7.53 19.45 30.70
N GLN A 543 6.78 19.63 31.80
CA GLN A 543 5.42 19.13 31.97
C GLN A 543 4.43 20.29 31.98
N VAL A 544 3.40 20.27 31.15
CA VAL A 544 2.37 21.33 31.08
C VAL A 544 1.12 20.92 31.85
N ALA A 545 0.65 21.78 32.76
CA ALA A 545 -0.60 21.56 33.48
C ALA A 545 -1.82 21.68 32.55
N PRO A 546 -2.90 20.92 32.82
CA PRO A 546 -4.05 20.81 31.91
C PRO A 546 -4.88 22.10 31.74
N ASP A 547 -4.67 23.10 32.58
CA ASP A 547 -5.39 24.38 32.62
C ASP A 547 -4.72 25.51 31.81
N ILE A 548 -3.57 25.25 31.20
CA ILE A 548 -2.82 26.20 30.36
C ILE A 548 -3.29 26.12 28.90
N SER A 549 -3.69 27.26 28.34
CA SER A 549 -4.09 27.39 26.94
C SER A 549 -2.89 27.62 26.02
N TRP A 550 -3.07 27.36 24.73
CA TRP A 550 -1.99 27.52 23.74
C TRP A 550 -1.56 28.97 23.54
N SER A 551 -2.47 29.95 23.60
CA SER A 551 -2.08 31.36 23.54
C SER A 551 -1.15 31.72 24.69
N GLU A 552 -1.42 31.21 25.90
CA GLU A 552 -0.59 31.43 27.09
C GLU A 552 0.77 30.73 26.97
N LEU A 553 0.81 29.48 26.50
CA LEU A 553 2.05 28.73 26.29
C LEU A 553 2.91 29.34 25.17
N ARG A 554 2.28 29.82 24.09
CA ARG A 554 2.94 30.48 22.97
C ARG A 554 3.58 31.78 23.42
N THR A 555 2.87 32.64 24.16
CA THR A 555 3.45 33.88 24.72
C THR A 555 4.69 33.62 25.59
N LEU A 556 4.78 32.45 26.24
CA LEU A 556 5.94 32.04 27.03
C LEU A 556 7.14 31.57 26.20
N ILE A 557 6.92 30.97 25.02
CA ILE A 557 7.98 30.30 24.22
C ILE A 557 8.40 31.14 23.00
N GLU A 558 7.50 31.98 22.46
CA GLU A 558 7.67 32.77 21.23
C GLU A 558 8.85 33.78 21.26
N PRO A 559 9.19 34.43 22.40
CA PRO A 559 10.38 35.31 22.47
C PRO A 559 11.72 34.60 22.23
N ILE A 560 11.74 33.27 22.38
CA ILE A 560 12.96 32.44 22.42
C ILE A 560 13.20 31.75 21.08
N ILE A 561 12.14 31.32 20.39
CA ILE A 561 12.24 30.73 19.04
C ILE A 561 12.93 31.70 18.05
N GLY A 562 12.80 33.01 18.27
CA GLY A 562 13.44 34.04 17.45
C GLY A 562 14.91 34.35 17.80
N LYS A 563 15.46 33.86 18.92
CA LYS A 563 16.78 34.24 19.41
C LYS A 563 17.56 33.04 19.96
N GLN A 564 18.51 32.56 19.14
CA GLN A 564 19.66 31.67 19.44
C GLN A 564 19.53 30.14 19.26
N LYS A 565 20.57 29.64 18.57
CA LYS A 565 20.94 28.25 18.29
C LYS A 565 21.58 27.62 19.55
N LEU A 566 20.89 26.76 20.31
CA LEU A 566 21.48 25.70 21.19
C LEU A 566 20.44 25.06 22.13
N VAL A 567 19.25 24.75 21.64
CA VAL A 567 18.41 23.67 22.20
C VAL A 567 17.77 23.03 20.99
N GLU A 568 18.20 21.82 20.61
CA GLU A 568 17.55 21.11 19.49
C GLU A 568 16.23 20.48 19.99
N LEU A 569 15.27 21.35 20.29
CA LEU A 569 13.85 21.02 20.21
C LEU A 569 13.53 20.89 18.73
N GLN A 570 13.77 19.71 18.14
CA GLN A 570 13.28 19.41 16.80
C GLN A 570 11.76 19.28 16.85
N ILE A 571 11.09 20.42 16.73
CA ILE A 571 9.67 20.48 16.35
C ILE A 571 9.62 20.09 14.87
N ARG A 572 9.09 18.90 14.56
CA ARG A 572 8.67 18.56 13.19
C ARG A 572 7.20 18.84 13.00
#